data_AF-A0A3D4YH52-F1
#
_entry.id   AF-A0A3D4YH52-F1
#
_cell.length_a   1.000
_cell.length_b   1.000
_cell.length_c   1.000
_cell.angle_alpha   90.00
_cell.angle_beta   90.00
_cell.angle_gamma   90.00
#
_symmetry.space_group_name_H-M   'P 1'
#
loop_
_entity.id
_entity.type
_entity.pdbx_description
1 polymer ?
#
loop_
_entity_poly.entity_id
_entity_poly.type
_entity_poly.pdbx_seq_one_letter_code
_entity_poly.pdbx_strand_id
1 'polypeptide(L)'
;MKLLNDLIKSNSYEGDYTGIIAVIKDFVQSSTDGRVIEQSVAEKKSNLIVCFGAPRLVINCHMDTVIPAGDWDRPPLQLYQDEGRLYGLGTADTKGNIYMVLKAVEAAKPKDLMLLFSIDEESGSKTGVQYFLDSAYGKDLKAAIVCEPTSLMFGNRHKGVYSYYVEHRTEGGHSSIKAESAVVEAAKDIIALDAQGFNIGKVECANASNVVAQNCRFKASVRTYEEPEAASDRIRKISRKGIIISSFIGRPLENDRPHISGADCELDFWTEAPLFQSAGINAVVFGAGNIRQAHKINEYVEIQQLDDGQKIIEKIIGEEK
;
A
#
# COMPACT_ATOMS: atom_id res chain seq x y z
N MET A 1 -9.31 22.26 5.74
CA MET A 1 -10.34 21.27 6.19
C MET A 1 -11.32 20.81 5.11
N LYS A 2 -11.97 21.68 4.31
CA LYS A 2 -12.92 21.24 3.27
C LYS A 2 -12.34 20.16 2.33
N LEU A 3 -11.13 20.38 1.81
CA LEU A 3 -10.44 19.43 0.94
C LEU A 3 -10.34 18.02 1.56
N LEU A 4 -9.78 17.91 2.76
CA LEU A 4 -9.65 16.62 3.44
C LEU A 4 -11.02 15.98 3.70
N ASN A 5 -12.03 16.75 4.10
CA ASN A 5 -13.38 16.23 4.26
C ASN A 5 -13.90 15.60 2.95
N ASP A 6 -13.67 16.24 1.81
CA ASP A 6 -14.16 15.77 0.51
C ASP A 6 -13.38 14.53 0.03
N LEU A 7 -12.07 14.46 0.32
CA LEU A 7 -11.25 13.26 0.10
C LEU A 7 -11.74 12.08 0.95
N ILE A 8 -12.00 12.29 2.24
CA ILE A 8 -12.46 11.24 3.17
C ILE A 8 -13.85 10.74 2.77
N LYS A 9 -14.76 11.64 2.38
CA LYS A 9 -16.11 11.27 1.91
C LYS A 9 -16.10 10.43 0.62
N SER A 10 -15.05 10.53 -0.18
CA SER A 10 -14.93 9.77 -1.42
C SER A 10 -14.63 8.29 -1.12
N ASN A 11 -15.60 7.41 -1.32
CA ASN A 11 -15.43 5.98 -1.13
C ASN A 11 -14.52 5.39 -2.22
N SER A 12 -13.30 4.99 -1.86
CA SER A 12 -12.32 4.39 -2.79
C SER A 12 -12.02 2.90 -2.49
N TYR A 13 -12.43 2.37 -1.34
CA TYR A 13 -12.20 0.95 -0.99
C TYR A 13 -13.06 -0.02 -1.80
N GLU A 14 -14.11 0.46 -2.48
CA GLU A 14 -14.92 -0.32 -3.43
C GLU A 14 -14.31 -0.36 -4.84
N GLY A 15 -13.15 0.26 -5.04
CA GLY A 15 -12.46 0.30 -6.33
C GLY A 15 -13.05 1.26 -7.35
N ASP A 16 -13.89 2.21 -6.91
CA ASP A 16 -14.34 3.35 -7.71
C ASP A 16 -13.57 4.62 -7.29
N TYR A 17 -12.70 5.10 -8.17
CA TYR A 17 -11.83 6.25 -7.88
C TYR A 17 -12.39 7.56 -8.43
N THR A 18 -13.53 7.53 -9.11
CA THR A 18 -14.06 8.71 -9.83
C THR A 18 -14.33 9.88 -8.90
N GLY A 19 -14.87 9.62 -7.70
CA GLY A 19 -15.17 10.65 -6.70
C GLY A 19 -13.92 11.35 -6.18
N ILE A 20 -12.91 10.59 -5.74
CA ILE A 20 -11.67 11.17 -5.20
C ILE A 20 -10.87 11.88 -6.29
N ILE A 21 -10.85 11.34 -7.52
CA ILE A 21 -10.24 11.98 -8.68
C ILE A 21 -10.90 13.35 -8.93
N ALA A 22 -12.22 13.44 -8.92
CA ALA A 22 -12.92 14.72 -9.10
C ALA A 22 -12.50 15.75 -8.05
N VAL A 23 -12.42 15.36 -6.78
CA VAL A 23 -11.98 16.25 -5.68
C VAL A 23 -10.56 16.77 -5.92
N ILE A 24 -9.62 15.90 -6.29
CA ILE A 24 -8.22 16.31 -6.53
C ILE A 24 -8.13 17.19 -7.78
N LYS A 25 -8.84 16.85 -8.87
CA LYS A 25 -8.88 17.65 -10.09
C LYS A 25 -9.40 19.05 -9.83
N ASP A 26 -10.52 19.18 -9.13
CA ASP A 26 -11.14 20.46 -8.80
C ASP A 26 -10.18 21.33 -7.98
N PHE A 27 -9.47 20.73 -7.02
CA PHE A 27 -8.46 21.45 -6.24
C PHE A 27 -7.30 21.94 -7.11
N VAL A 28 -6.70 21.05 -7.92
CA VAL A 28 -5.54 21.39 -8.76
C VAL A 28 -5.90 22.49 -9.76
N GLN A 29 -7.06 22.41 -10.41
CA GLN A 29 -7.53 23.38 -11.40
C GLN A 29 -7.88 24.75 -10.80
N SER A 30 -8.34 24.78 -9.54
CA SER A 30 -8.74 26.02 -8.87
C SER A 30 -7.59 26.71 -8.13
N SER A 31 -6.58 25.95 -7.70
CA SER A 31 -5.59 26.43 -6.73
C SER A 31 -4.14 26.38 -7.23
N THR A 32 -3.89 25.77 -8.39
CA THR A 32 -2.54 25.59 -8.96
C THR A 32 -2.54 25.76 -10.48
N ASP A 33 -1.36 25.75 -11.09
CA ASP A 33 -1.16 25.71 -12.55
C ASP A 33 -0.75 24.31 -13.07
N GLY A 34 -0.91 23.28 -12.23
CA GLY A 34 -0.53 21.92 -12.54
C GLY A 34 -1.34 21.33 -13.69
N ARG A 35 -0.66 20.70 -14.66
CA ARG A 35 -1.33 19.99 -15.76
C ARG A 35 -1.81 18.63 -15.26
N VAL A 36 -3.13 18.48 -15.18
CA VAL A 36 -3.79 17.23 -14.80
C VAL A 36 -3.86 16.25 -15.98
N ILE A 37 -3.44 15.01 -15.76
CA ILE A 37 -3.64 13.87 -16.66
C ILE A 37 -4.34 12.77 -15.88
N GLU A 38 -5.50 12.33 -16.37
CA GLU A 38 -6.12 11.09 -15.89
C GLU A 38 -5.63 9.94 -16.77
N GLN A 39 -4.93 8.99 -16.16
CA GLN A 39 -4.39 7.81 -16.82
C GLN A 39 -5.30 6.61 -16.52
N SER A 40 -6.19 6.28 -17.45
CA SER A 40 -7.11 5.15 -17.31
C SER A 40 -6.37 3.82 -17.31
N VAL A 41 -6.64 3.00 -16.29
CA VAL A 41 -6.08 1.65 -16.09
C VAL A 41 -7.16 0.59 -16.29
N ALA A 42 -8.36 0.82 -15.75
CA ALA A 42 -9.55 -0.01 -15.95
C ALA A 42 -10.82 0.82 -15.74
N GLU A 43 -12.00 0.19 -15.86
CA GLU A 43 -13.28 0.85 -15.57
C GLU A 43 -13.27 1.43 -14.14
N LYS A 44 -13.55 2.75 -14.03
CA LYS A 44 -13.53 3.54 -12.77
C LYS A 44 -12.20 3.56 -12.02
N LYS A 45 -11.12 3.05 -12.63
CA LYS A 45 -9.78 2.98 -12.05
C LYS A 45 -8.80 3.73 -12.94
N SER A 46 -8.39 4.90 -12.47
CA SER A 46 -7.41 5.73 -13.15
C SER A 46 -6.40 6.23 -12.14
N ASN A 47 -5.12 6.20 -12.51
CA ASN A 47 -4.15 7.06 -11.83
C ASN A 47 -4.48 8.52 -12.16
N LEU A 48 -4.19 9.43 -11.23
CA LEU A 48 -4.23 10.85 -11.51
C LEU A 48 -2.83 11.43 -11.40
N ILE A 49 -2.34 11.98 -12.50
CA ILE A 49 -0.99 12.55 -12.60
C ILE A 49 -1.15 14.07 -12.67
N VAL A 50 -0.34 14.80 -11.91
CA VAL A 50 -0.27 16.26 -11.98
C VAL A 50 1.17 16.64 -12.30
N CYS A 51 1.38 17.34 -13.41
CA CYS A 51 2.72 17.73 -13.88
C CYS A 51 2.92 19.24 -13.79
N PHE A 52 4.02 19.65 -13.17
CA PHE A 52 4.56 21.00 -13.18
C PHE A 52 5.87 20.99 -13.98
N GLY A 53 5.93 21.77 -15.07
CA GLY A 53 7.09 21.88 -15.96
C GLY A 53 7.71 20.54 -16.41
N ALA A 54 9.01 20.36 -16.18
CA ALA A 54 9.80 19.20 -16.59
C ALA A 54 10.33 18.45 -15.36
N PRO A 55 9.49 17.66 -14.69
CA PRO A 55 9.76 17.16 -13.35
C PRO A 55 10.84 16.09 -13.30
N ARG A 56 11.63 16.10 -12.22
CA ARG A 56 12.61 15.05 -11.88
C ARG A 56 12.27 14.34 -10.57
N LEU A 57 11.44 14.96 -9.74
CA LEU A 57 10.88 14.40 -8.52
C LEU A 57 9.41 14.03 -8.74
N VAL A 58 9.03 12.83 -8.29
CA VAL A 58 7.62 12.44 -8.13
C VAL A 58 7.27 12.28 -6.65
N ILE A 59 6.15 12.85 -6.21
CA ILE A 59 5.53 12.53 -4.93
C ILE A 59 4.30 11.66 -5.23
N ASN A 60 4.28 10.46 -4.68
CA ASN A 60 3.23 9.49 -4.89
C ASN A 60 2.40 9.27 -3.61
N CYS A 61 1.07 9.34 -3.72
CA CYS A 61 0.15 8.91 -2.67
C CYS A 61 -0.90 7.99 -3.30
N HIS A 62 -1.19 6.83 -2.71
CA HIS A 62 -2.31 6.01 -3.20
C HIS A 62 -3.67 6.60 -2.78
N MET A 63 -4.71 6.35 -3.56
CA MET A 63 -6.05 6.90 -3.36
C MET A 63 -7.03 5.94 -2.67
N ASP A 64 -6.79 4.64 -2.79
CA ASP A 64 -7.57 3.63 -2.11
C ASP A 64 -7.30 3.59 -0.63
N THR A 65 -8.25 2.99 0.07
CA THR A 65 -8.12 2.62 1.48
C THR A 65 -8.52 1.15 1.58
N VAL A 66 -8.16 0.48 2.67
CA VAL A 66 -8.77 -0.81 3.01
C VAL A 66 -10.29 -0.68 3.19
N ILE A 67 -10.99 -1.81 3.09
CA ILE A 67 -12.38 -1.93 3.55
C ILE A 67 -12.39 -1.71 5.07
N PRO A 68 -13.21 -0.79 5.61
CA PRO A 68 -13.27 -0.56 7.05
C PRO A 68 -13.68 -1.84 7.78
N ALA A 69 -12.82 -2.31 8.68
CA ALA A 69 -13.10 -3.45 9.54
C ALA A 69 -13.72 -3.01 10.87
N GLY A 70 -14.49 -3.88 11.50
CA GLY A 70 -14.98 -3.72 12.88
C GLY A 70 -16.01 -2.60 13.08
N ASP A 71 -16.31 -2.33 14.35
CA ASP A 71 -17.28 -1.31 14.76
C ASP A 71 -16.56 0.02 14.96
N TRP A 72 -16.84 0.98 14.08
CA TRP A 72 -16.36 2.35 14.22
C TRP A 72 -17.29 3.17 15.10
N ASP A 73 -16.73 4.09 15.90
CA ASP A 73 -17.53 4.99 16.75
C ASP A 73 -18.35 5.97 15.92
N ARG A 74 -17.88 6.29 14.70
CA ARG A 74 -18.55 7.13 13.71
C ARG A 74 -18.40 6.55 12.30
N PRO A 75 -19.29 6.88 11.35
CA PRO A 75 -19.17 6.41 9.97
C PRO A 75 -17.75 6.65 9.41
N PRO A 76 -17.06 5.64 8.85
CA PRO A 76 -15.66 5.75 8.44
C PRO A 76 -15.39 6.87 7.42
N LEU A 77 -16.37 7.17 6.56
CA LEU A 77 -16.30 8.21 5.53
C LEU A 77 -16.76 9.60 6.02
N GLN A 78 -16.93 9.78 7.34
CA GLN A 78 -17.26 11.06 7.96
C GLN A 78 -16.05 11.58 8.75
N LEU A 79 -15.37 12.57 8.19
CA LEU A 79 -14.27 13.26 8.88
C LEU A 79 -14.79 13.97 10.14
N TYR A 80 -14.12 13.75 11.27
CA TYR A 80 -14.35 14.54 12.47
C TYR A 80 -13.04 14.86 13.18
N GLN A 81 -13.06 15.90 14.00
CA GLN A 81 -11.92 16.33 14.80
C GLN A 81 -12.21 16.09 16.27
N ASP A 82 -11.21 15.58 17.00
CA ASP A 82 -11.26 15.49 18.46
C ASP A 82 -9.84 15.53 19.03
N GLU A 83 -9.64 16.27 20.12
CA GLU A 83 -8.35 16.40 20.84
C GLU A 83 -7.09 16.61 19.95
N GLY A 84 -7.19 17.44 18.90
CA GLY A 84 -6.05 17.73 18.00
C GLY A 84 -5.81 16.68 16.91
N ARG A 85 -6.66 15.65 16.83
CA ARG A 85 -6.64 14.60 15.83
C ARG A 85 -7.79 14.74 14.84
N LEU A 86 -7.55 14.26 13.63
CA LEU A 86 -8.55 14.12 12.59
C LEU A 86 -8.82 12.65 12.32
N TYR A 87 -10.06 12.24 12.50
CA TYR A 87 -10.50 10.86 12.40
C TYR A 87 -11.29 10.61 11.13
N GLY A 88 -11.11 9.43 10.54
CA GLY A 88 -11.78 8.99 9.33
C GLY A 88 -10.90 8.01 8.55
N LEU A 89 -11.53 7.17 7.73
CA LEU A 89 -10.85 6.17 6.93
C LEU A 89 -9.93 6.83 5.89
N GLY A 90 -8.64 6.51 5.97
CA GLY A 90 -7.57 7.08 5.18
C GLY A 90 -7.01 8.41 5.68
N THR A 91 -7.39 8.86 6.88
CA THR A 91 -6.77 10.06 7.49
C THR A 91 -5.28 9.86 7.75
N ALA A 92 -4.84 8.68 8.18
CA ALA A 92 -3.45 8.29 8.25
C ALA A 92 -2.95 7.70 6.93
N ASP A 93 -3.78 6.87 6.27
CA ASP A 93 -3.35 6.00 5.18
C ASP A 93 -4.30 6.00 3.96
N THR A 94 -4.12 6.87 2.97
CA THR A 94 -3.10 7.95 2.91
C THR A 94 -3.70 9.28 2.39
N LYS A 95 -5.03 9.44 2.49
CA LYS A 95 -5.75 10.68 2.10
C LYS A 95 -5.32 11.90 2.92
N GLY A 96 -4.86 11.72 4.16
CA GLY A 96 -4.18 12.78 4.92
C GLY A 96 -2.93 13.30 4.21
N ASN A 97 -2.11 12.40 3.65
CA ASN A 97 -0.93 12.78 2.88
C ASN A 97 -1.30 13.40 1.53
N ILE A 98 -2.37 12.95 0.86
CA ILE A 98 -2.91 13.64 -0.32
C ILE A 98 -3.24 15.10 0.03
N TYR A 99 -3.95 15.34 1.13
CA TYR A 99 -4.24 16.68 1.62
C TYR A 99 -2.95 17.48 1.89
N MET A 100 -2.03 16.92 2.67
CA MET A 100 -0.75 17.55 3.02
C MET A 100 0.04 17.98 1.78
N VAL A 101 0.22 17.09 0.81
CA VAL A 101 0.99 17.33 -0.42
C VAL A 101 0.30 18.39 -1.28
N LEU A 102 -1.02 18.31 -1.45
CA LEU A 102 -1.78 19.31 -2.21
C LEU A 102 -1.67 20.71 -1.61
N LYS A 103 -1.72 20.83 -0.28
CA LYS A 103 -1.54 22.12 0.42
C LYS A 103 -0.11 22.64 0.30
N ALA A 104 0.89 21.77 0.35
CA ALA A 104 2.29 22.16 0.11
C ALA A 104 2.50 22.68 -1.31
N VAL A 105 1.90 22.04 -2.32
CA VAL A 105 1.98 22.48 -3.72
C VAL A 105 1.28 23.81 -3.95
N GLU A 106 0.09 24.03 -3.37
CA GLU A 106 -0.61 25.32 -3.40
C GLU A 106 0.25 26.46 -2.83
N ALA A 107 0.95 26.20 -1.72
CA ALA A 107 1.82 27.17 -1.08
C ALA A 107 3.12 27.41 -1.86
N ALA A 108 3.81 26.34 -2.27
CA ALA A 108 5.15 26.39 -2.85
C ALA A 108 5.17 26.76 -4.35
N LYS A 109 4.11 26.44 -5.10
CA LYS A 109 3.99 26.66 -6.55
C LYS A 109 5.21 26.08 -7.32
N PRO A 110 5.37 24.75 -7.32
CA PRO A 110 6.50 24.06 -7.94
C PRO A 110 6.63 24.35 -9.43
N LYS A 111 7.86 24.26 -9.96
CA LYS A 111 8.13 24.39 -11.41
C LYS A 111 8.48 23.07 -12.09
N ASP A 112 8.84 22.06 -11.33
CA ASP A 112 9.45 20.81 -11.78
C ASP A 112 9.10 19.63 -10.85
N LEU A 113 7.81 19.53 -10.50
CA LEU A 113 7.27 18.45 -9.68
C LEU A 113 6.26 17.60 -10.44
N MET A 114 6.27 16.29 -10.19
CA MET A 114 5.17 15.40 -10.55
C MET A 114 4.47 14.94 -9.28
N LEU A 115 3.14 14.96 -9.28
CA LEU A 115 2.34 14.21 -8.31
C LEU A 115 1.75 13.00 -9.01
N LEU A 116 1.83 11.84 -8.36
CA LEU A 116 1.15 10.62 -8.77
C LEU A 116 0.17 10.19 -7.69
N PHE A 117 -1.12 10.30 -7.97
CA PHE A 117 -2.14 9.67 -7.16
C PHE A 117 -2.42 8.28 -7.73
N SER A 118 -1.83 7.26 -7.11
CA SER A 118 -1.93 5.86 -7.57
C SER A 118 -3.24 5.22 -7.11
N ILE A 119 -3.58 4.12 -7.78
CA ILE A 119 -4.64 3.20 -7.38
C ILE A 119 -3.99 1.91 -6.86
N ASP A 120 -4.80 1.06 -6.23
CA ASP A 120 -4.58 -0.37 -5.99
C ASP A 120 -3.45 -0.79 -5.04
N GLU A 121 -2.89 0.13 -4.25
CA GLU A 121 -1.87 -0.19 -3.24
C GLU A 121 -2.39 -1.23 -2.24
N GLU A 122 -3.54 -0.93 -1.63
CA GLU A 122 -4.18 -1.73 -0.58
C GLU A 122 -4.74 -3.05 -1.14
N SER A 123 -4.87 -3.12 -2.47
CA SER A 123 -5.32 -4.28 -3.22
C SER A 123 -4.17 -5.09 -3.84
N GLY A 124 -2.93 -4.76 -3.49
CA GLY A 124 -1.72 -5.52 -3.84
C GLY A 124 -0.93 -4.99 -5.03
N SER A 125 -0.97 -3.68 -5.29
CA SER A 125 -0.10 -2.92 -6.22
C SER A 125 0.18 -3.62 -7.54
N LYS A 126 -0.86 -4.14 -8.20
CA LYS A 126 -0.67 -4.95 -9.41
C LYS A 126 -0.60 -4.10 -10.67
N THR A 127 -1.17 -2.90 -10.63
CA THR A 127 -1.41 -2.14 -11.85
C THR A 127 -1.07 -0.65 -11.74
N GLY A 128 -1.43 0.05 -10.66
CA GLY A 128 -1.39 1.51 -10.58
C GLY A 128 0.00 2.09 -10.87
N VAL A 129 0.94 1.92 -9.94
CA VAL A 129 2.30 2.45 -10.08
C VAL A 129 3.06 1.82 -11.24
N GLN A 130 2.94 0.51 -11.47
CA GLN A 130 3.64 -0.14 -12.58
C GLN A 130 3.20 0.41 -13.94
N TYR A 131 1.90 0.62 -14.15
CA TYR A 131 1.37 1.19 -15.39
C TYR A 131 1.80 2.65 -15.59
N PHE A 132 1.99 3.39 -14.50
CA PHE A 132 2.60 4.71 -14.54
C PHE A 132 4.07 4.64 -14.97
N LEU A 133 4.86 3.76 -14.36
CA LEU A 133 6.30 3.60 -14.62
C LEU A 133 6.58 3.13 -16.06
N ASP A 134 5.74 2.27 -16.62
CA ASP A 134 5.85 1.78 -17.99
C ASP A 134 5.45 2.84 -19.06
N SER A 135 4.82 3.93 -18.62
CA SER A 135 4.35 5.00 -19.50
C SER A 135 5.43 6.02 -19.84
N ALA A 136 5.06 7.05 -20.62
CA ALA A 136 5.96 8.18 -20.86
C ALA A 136 6.20 9.06 -19.61
N TYR A 137 5.33 8.99 -18.60
CA TYR A 137 5.40 9.83 -17.41
C TYR A 137 6.39 9.31 -16.36
N GLY A 138 6.65 8.01 -16.34
CA GLY A 138 7.69 7.40 -15.49
C GLY A 138 9.11 7.64 -16.00
N LYS A 139 9.26 8.22 -17.20
CA LYS A 139 10.58 8.49 -17.80
C LYS A 139 11.23 9.73 -17.19
N ASP A 140 12.55 9.74 -17.15
CA ASP A 140 13.40 10.86 -16.70
C ASP A 140 13.33 11.26 -15.22
N LEU A 141 12.42 10.68 -14.45
CA LEU A 141 12.38 10.79 -12.99
C LEU A 141 13.69 10.31 -12.37
N LYS A 142 14.12 11.00 -11.31
CA LYS A 142 15.36 10.72 -10.56
C LYS A 142 15.10 10.38 -9.11
N ALA A 143 14.04 10.95 -8.54
CA ALA A 143 13.66 10.72 -7.16
C ALA A 143 12.16 10.47 -7.05
N ALA A 144 11.79 9.65 -6.08
CA ALA A 144 10.41 9.41 -5.69
C ALA A 144 10.26 9.51 -4.16
N ILE A 145 9.21 10.20 -3.72
CA ILE A 145 8.71 10.16 -2.34
C ILE A 145 7.39 9.41 -2.37
N VAL A 146 7.33 8.24 -1.74
CA VAL A 146 6.09 7.46 -1.58
C VAL A 146 5.47 7.78 -0.22
N CYS A 147 4.24 8.27 -0.23
CA CYS A 147 3.57 8.80 0.94
C CYS A 147 2.84 7.73 1.75
N GLU A 148 3.32 7.53 2.97
CA GLU A 148 2.89 6.49 3.91
C GLU A 148 3.01 7.03 5.34
N PRO A 149 2.29 6.44 6.32
CA PRO A 149 2.26 6.94 7.70
C PRO A 149 3.54 6.61 8.49
N THR A 150 4.64 7.30 8.16
CA THR A 150 5.97 7.13 8.76
C THR A 150 6.24 8.04 9.96
N SER A 151 5.23 8.77 10.43
CA SER A 151 5.35 9.76 11.51
C SER A 151 6.41 10.83 11.20
N LEU A 152 6.42 11.28 9.93
CA LEU A 152 7.35 12.27 9.39
C LEU A 152 8.82 11.83 9.36
N MET A 153 9.10 10.53 9.52
CA MET A 153 10.42 9.97 9.31
C MET A 153 10.60 9.57 7.84
N PHE A 154 11.79 9.80 7.28
CA PHE A 154 12.12 9.31 5.95
C PHE A 154 12.60 7.87 6.01
N GLY A 155 11.78 6.95 5.52
CA GLY A 155 12.12 5.55 5.33
C GLY A 155 12.94 5.34 4.06
N ASN A 156 14.08 4.68 4.15
CA ASN A 156 14.91 4.31 3.00
C ASN A 156 15.09 2.78 2.88
N ARG A 157 14.54 2.02 3.82
CA ARG A 157 14.61 0.56 3.80
C ARG A 157 13.35 -0.06 4.39
N HIS A 158 12.92 -1.18 3.84
CA HIS A 158 11.98 -2.09 4.49
C HIS A 158 12.05 -3.47 3.87
N LYS A 159 11.61 -4.48 4.63
CA LYS A 159 11.50 -5.86 4.14
C LYS A 159 10.48 -5.96 3.01
N GLY A 160 10.73 -6.89 2.09
CA GLY A 160 9.72 -7.36 1.14
C GLY A 160 8.60 -8.08 1.87
N VAL A 161 7.48 -8.31 1.19
CA VAL A 161 6.40 -9.17 1.67
C VAL A 161 5.95 -10.12 0.57
N TYR A 162 6.02 -11.41 0.87
CA TYR A 162 5.68 -12.46 -0.08
C TYR A 162 4.55 -13.29 0.49
N SER A 163 3.47 -13.44 -0.27
CA SER A 163 2.28 -14.17 0.15
C SER A 163 1.96 -15.25 -0.87
N TYR A 164 1.78 -16.47 -0.38
CA TYR A 164 1.46 -17.65 -1.17
C TYR A 164 0.23 -18.33 -0.62
N TYR A 165 -0.60 -18.86 -1.51
CA TYR A 165 -1.56 -19.89 -1.17
C TYR A 165 -0.92 -21.25 -1.34
N VAL A 166 -1.21 -22.14 -0.39
CA VAL A 166 -0.86 -23.56 -0.46
C VAL A 166 -2.16 -24.34 -0.42
N GLU A 167 -2.39 -25.14 -1.45
CA GLU A 167 -3.58 -25.99 -1.59
C GLU A 167 -3.20 -27.47 -1.48
N HIS A 168 -3.83 -28.16 -0.54
CA HIS A 168 -3.80 -29.61 -0.43
C HIS A 168 -5.08 -30.22 -0.99
N ARG A 169 -4.92 -31.26 -1.81
CA ARG A 169 -6.02 -32.03 -2.41
C ARG A 169 -5.79 -33.51 -2.17
N THR A 170 -6.79 -34.21 -1.63
CA THR A 170 -6.76 -35.66 -1.41
C THR A 170 -8.05 -36.31 -1.93
N GLU A 171 -8.05 -37.63 -2.08
CA GLU A 171 -9.26 -38.37 -2.45
C GLU A 171 -10.35 -38.32 -1.36
N GLY A 172 -9.96 -38.11 -0.09
CA GLY A 172 -10.88 -38.11 1.05
C GLY A 172 -11.60 -39.44 1.25
N GLY A 173 -12.76 -39.41 1.90
CA GLY A 173 -13.55 -40.61 2.17
C GLY A 173 -14.52 -40.45 3.34
N HIS A 174 -15.24 -41.52 3.68
CA HIS A 174 -16.05 -41.54 4.91
C HIS A 174 -15.12 -41.55 6.14
N SER A 175 -15.46 -40.84 7.21
CA SER A 175 -14.59 -40.74 8.40
C SER A 175 -14.38 -42.05 9.16
N SER A 176 -15.10 -43.12 8.81
CA SER A 176 -14.92 -44.48 9.34
C SER A 176 -13.84 -45.30 8.63
N ILE A 177 -13.31 -44.82 7.50
CA ILE A 177 -12.22 -45.49 6.77
C ILE A 177 -10.92 -44.71 6.91
N LYS A 178 -9.79 -45.40 6.77
CA LYS A 178 -8.48 -44.76 6.72
C LYS A 178 -8.30 -44.09 5.36
N ALA A 179 -8.38 -42.77 5.32
CA ALA A 179 -8.14 -41.95 4.14
C ALA A 179 -7.19 -40.78 4.46
N GLU A 180 -6.47 -40.28 3.46
CA GLU A 180 -5.63 -39.09 3.61
C GLU A 180 -6.49 -37.83 3.69
N SER A 181 -6.18 -36.97 4.67
CA SER A 181 -6.92 -35.73 4.92
C SER A 181 -6.10 -34.52 4.49
N ALA A 182 -6.65 -33.72 3.58
CA ALA A 182 -6.06 -32.45 3.17
C ALA A 182 -5.89 -31.47 4.34
N VAL A 183 -6.78 -31.50 5.33
CA VAL A 183 -6.64 -30.71 6.56
C VAL A 183 -5.40 -31.13 7.36
N VAL A 184 -5.15 -32.44 7.48
CA VAL A 184 -4.01 -32.95 8.26
C VAL A 184 -2.70 -32.63 7.57
N GLU A 185 -2.62 -32.77 6.25
CA GLU A 185 -1.42 -32.38 5.49
C GLU A 185 -1.18 -30.86 5.57
N ALA A 186 -2.24 -30.04 5.42
CA ALA A 186 -2.15 -28.60 5.60
C ALA A 186 -1.70 -28.21 7.02
N ALA A 187 -2.21 -28.87 8.06
CA ALA A 187 -1.84 -28.58 9.45
C ALA A 187 -0.35 -28.84 9.73
N LYS A 188 0.22 -29.91 9.15
CA LYS A 188 1.66 -30.20 9.27
C LYS A 188 2.51 -29.09 8.62
N ASP A 189 2.12 -28.66 7.43
CA ASP A 189 2.83 -27.59 6.72
C ASP A 189 2.70 -26.25 7.43
N ILE A 190 1.50 -25.93 7.93
CA ILE A 190 1.22 -24.71 8.71
C ILE A 190 2.16 -24.62 9.91
N ILE A 191 2.27 -25.68 10.71
CA ILE A 191 3.15 -25.71 11.89
C ILE A 191 4.62 -25.54 11.47
N ALA A 192 5.04 -26.22 10.41
CA ALA A 192 6.42 -26.14 9.94
C ALA A 192 6.77 -24.77 9.32
N LEU A 193 5.82 -24.11 8.65
CA LEU A 193 5.99 -22.77 8.08
C LEU A 193 6.00 -21.69 9.17
N ASP A 194 5.10 -21.79 10.15
CA ASP A 194 5.07 -20.90 11.31
C ASP A 194 6.39 -20.94 12.09
N ALA A 195 6.93 -22.14 12.34
CA ALA A 195 8.25 -22.32 12.94
C ALA A 195 9.41 -21.71 12.14
N GLN A 196 9.17 -21.39 10.86
CA GLN A 196 10.10 -20.71 9.97
C GLN A 196 9.83 -19.20 9.83
N GLY A 197 8.90 -18.64 10.61
CA GLY A 197 8.58 -17.21 10.60
C GLY A 197 7.62 -16.79 9.48
N PHE A 198 6.92 -17.74 8.85
CA PHE A 198 5.76 -17.39 8.02
C PHE A 198 4.54 -17.11 8.90
N ASN A 199 3.85 -16.02 8.61
CA ASN A 199 2.53 -15.73 9.15
C ASN A 199 1.46 -16.52 8.37
N ILE A 200 0.61 -17.25 9.09
CA ILE A 200 -0.52 -18.00 8.51
C ILE A 200 -1.80 -17.17 8.68
N GLY A 201 -2.12 -16.40 7.64
CA GLY A 201 -3.17 -15.38 7.73
C GLY A 201 -4.59 -15.86 7.39
N LYS A 202 -4.73 -17.06 6.79
CA LYS A 202 -6.03 -17.60 6.39
C LYS A 202 -5.95 -19.11 6.25
N VAL A 203 -6.97 -19.83 6.72
CA VAL A 203 -7.15 -21.27 6.50
C VAL A 203 -8.60 -21.50 6.09
N GLU A 204 -8.79 -22.19 4.97
CA GLU A 204 -10.08 -22.52 4.39
C GLU A 204 -10.08 -24.01 4.06
N CYS A 205 -10.80 -24.80 4.84
CA CYS A 205 -10.98 -26.21 4.56
C CYS A 205 -12.45 -26.51 4.38
N ALA A 206 -12.78 -27.40 3.45
CA ALA A 206 -14.12 -27.96 3.39
C ALA A 206 -14.26 -29.05 4.47
N ASN A 207 -15.46 -29.19 5.10
CA ASN A 207 -16.19 -30.47 5.23
C ASN A 207 -17.27 -30.54 6.34
N ALA A 208 -18.11 -31.58 6.24
CA ALA A 208 -19.02 -32.11 7.26
C ALA A 208 -18.34 -33.18 8.15
N SER A 209 -18.89 -33.46 9.33
CA SER A 209 -18.28 -34.32 10.36
C SER A 209 -18.04 -35.78 9.95
N ASN A 210 -18.76 -36.29 8.95
CA ASN A 210 -18.65 -37.67 8.46
C ASN A 210 -17.76 -37.82 7.21
N VAL A 211 -17.06 -36.77 6.79
CA VAL A 211 -16.25 -36.75 5.57
C VAL A 211 -14.81 -36.36 5.89
N VAL A 212 -13.85 -37.20 5.50
CA VAL A 212 -12.42 -36.86 5.53
C VAL A 212 -12.13 -35.76 4.51
N ALA A 213 -11.49 -34.67 4.97
CA ALA A 213 -11.23 -33.46 4.17
C ALA A 213 -10.49 -33.75 2.87
N GLN A 214 -11.12 -33.41 1.76
CA GLN A 214 -10.54 -33.53 0.42
C GLN A 214 -9.76 -32.28 0.02
N ASN A 215 -10.15 -31.12 0.54
CA ASN A 215 -9.55 -29.83 0.17
C ASN A 215 -9.27 -29.02 1.42
N CYS A 216 -8.05 -28.52 1.52
CA CYS A 216 -7.74 -27.40 2.41
C CYS A 216 -6.74 -26.47 1.75
N ARG A 217 -7.00 -25.17 1.88
CA ARG A 217 -6.15 -24.08 1.39
C ARG A 217 -5.76 -23.19 2.55
N PHE A 218 -4.53 -22.75 2.60
CA PHE A 218 -4.09 -21.74 3.54
C PHE A 218 -3.22 -20.68 2.89
N LYS A 219 -3.17 -19.47 3.48
CA LYS A 219 -2.32 -18.37 3.04
C LYS A 219 -1.15 -18.23 4.01
N ALA A 220 0.06 -18.41 3.49
CA ALA A 220 1.31 -18.18 4.22
C ALA A 220 2.00 -16.94 3.65
N SER A 221 2.40 -16.02 4.53
CA SER A 221 3.15 -14.82 4.15
C SER A 221 4.40 -14.64 4.99
N VAL A 222 5.44 -14.03 4.42
CA VAL A 222 6.68 -13.73 5.13
C VAL A 222 7.14 -12.32 4.78
N ARG A 223 7.72 -11.62 5.76
CA ARG A 223 8.43 -10.35 5.55
C ARG A 223 9.93 -10.61 5.61
N THR A 224 10.66 -10.34 4.54
CA THR A 224 12.08 -10.71 4.43
C THR A 224 12.84 -9.85 3.41
N TYR A 225 14.17 -9.80 3.53
CA TYR A 225 15.08 -9.25 2.50
C TYR A 225 15.52 -10.31 1.48
N GLU A 226 15.17 -11.58 1.71
CA GLU A 226 15.44 -12.66 0.76
C GLU A 226 14.72 -12.38 -0.58
N GLU A 227 15.27 -12.90 -1.68
CA GLU A 227 14.58 -12.90 -2.97
C GLU A 227 13.32 -13.78 -2.93
N PRO A 228 12.27 -13.46 -3.73
CA PRO A 228 11.02 -14.23 -3.76
C PRO A 228 11.21 -15.72 -4.02
N GLU A 229 12.20 -16.09 -4.82
CA GLU A 229 12.54 -17.47 -5.15
C GLU A 229 13.01 -18.24 -3.92
N ALA A 230 13.83 -17.63 -3.06
CA ALA A 230 14.31 -18.25 -1.83
C ALA A 230 13.17 -18.49 -0.84
N ALA A 231 12.25 -17.54 -0.69
CA ALA A 231 11.06 -17.70 0.14
C ALA A 231 10.13 -18.81 -0.42
N SER A 232 9.91 -18.83 -1.74
CA SER A 232 9.10 -19.88 -2.38
C SER A 232 9.72 -21.27 -2.23
N ASP A 233 11.04 -21.39 -2.32
CA ASP A 233 11.75 -22.65 -2.14
C ASP A 233 11.64 -23.21 -0.72
N ARG A 234 11.59 -22.34 0.30
CA ARG A 234 11.31 -22.76 1.68
C ARG A 234 9.92 -23.38 1.82
N ILE A 235 8.92 -22.80 1.16
CA ILE A 235 7.57 -23.37 1.11
C ILE A 235 7.58 -24.72 0.38
N ARG A 236 8.23 -24.81 -0.79
CA ARG A 236 8.32 -26.08 -1.56
C ARG A 236 8.99 -27.21 -0.77
N LYS A 237 10.02 -26.89 0.03
CA LYS A 237 10.74 -27.87 0.86
C LYS A 237 9.85 -28.47 1.96
N ILE A 238 8.98 -27.66 2.54
CA ILE A 238 8.00 -28.06 3.56
C ILE A 238 6.80 -28.73 2.89
N SER A 239 6.09 -28.00 2.04
CA SER A 239 4.86 -28.39 1.38
C SER A 239 5.11 -29.15 0.07
N ARG A 240 5.70 -30.34 0.17
CA ARG A 240 6.09 -31.14 -1.01
C ARG A 240 4.91 -31.63 -1.84
N LYS A 241 3.75 -31.84 -1.19
CA LYS A 241 2.51 -32.30 -1.82
C LYS A 241 1.52 -31.17 -2.13
N GLY A 242 1.79 -29.95 -1.64
CA GLY A 242 0.91 -28.81 -1.81
C GLY A 242 1.09 -28.16 -3.17
N ILE A 243 0.00 -27.66 -3.73
CA ILE A 243 0.01 -26.78 -4.90
C ILE A 243 0.25 -25.36 -4.40
N ILE A 244 1.36 -24.75 -4.80
CA ILE A 244 1.77 -23.42 -4.34
C ILE A 244 1.42 -22.38 -5.41
N ILE A 245 0.68 -21.35 -5.02
CA ILE A 245 0.20 -20.28 -5.89
C ILE A 245 0.64 -18.95 -5.29
N SER A 246 1.44 -18.19 -6.04
CA SER A 246 1.79 -16.82 -5.63
C SER A 246 0.55 -15.94 -5.61
N SER A 247 0.38 -15.16 -4.53
CA SER A 247 -0.76 -14.25 -4.39
C SER A 247 -0.35 -12.77 -4.38
N PHE A 248 0.81 -12.46 -3.80
CA PHE A 248 1.41 -11.13 -3.79
C PHE A 248 2.91 -11.24 -3.57
N ILE A 249 3.69 -10.45 -4.31
CA ILE A 249 5.15 -10.38 -4.22
C ILE A 249 5.56 -8.90 -4.22
N GLY A 250 5.79 -8.36 -3.03
CA GLY A 250 6.38 -7.04 -2.84
C GLY A 250 7.87 -7.19 -2.51
N ARG A 251 8.76 -6.73 -3.37
CA ARG A 251 10.23 -6.75 -3.14
C ARG A 251 10.62 -5.79 -2.00
N PRO A 252 11.78 -5.99 -1.34
CA PRO A 252 12.27 -5.05 -0.34
C PRO A 252 12.65 -3.70 -0.96
N LEU A 253 12.61 -2.65 -0.13
CA LEU A 253 13.25 -1.37 -0.43
C LEU A 253 14.64 -1.40 0.20
N GLU A 254 15.67 -1.12 -0.58
CA GLU A 254 17.06 -1.03 -0.09
C GLU A 254 17.79 0.15 -0.71
N ASN A 255 17.62 1.35 -0.15
CA ASN A 255 18.24 2.57 -0.66
C ASN A 255 19.44 3.02 0.21
N ASP A 256 20.64 2.58 -0.17
CA ASP A 256 21.89 2.91 0.54
C ASP A 256 22.38 4.36 0.32
N ARG A 257 21.83 5.07 -0.67
CA ARG A 257 22.24 6.43 -1.04
C ARG A 257 21.00 7.28 -1.36
N PRO A 258 20.14 7.55 -0.38
CA PRO A 258 18.94 8.34 -0.63
C PRO A 258 19.32 9.76 -1.04
N HIS A 259 18.68 10.28 -2.08
CA HIS A 259 18.90 11.65 -2.56
C HIS A 259 18.20 12.71 -1.69
N ILE A 260 17.51 12.27 -0.63
CA ILE A 260 16.80 13.11 0.32
C ILE A 260 17.51 13.01 1.68
N SER A 261 17.94 14.16 2.19
CA SER A 261 18.68 14.25 3.46
C SER A 261 17.81 13.78 4.63
N GLY A 262 18.39 12.99 5.55
CA GLY A 262 17.70 12.47 6.73
C GLY A 262 16.90 11.19 6.50
N ALA A 263 17.03 10.56 5.33
CA ALA A 263 16.46 9.26 5.04
C ALA A 263 17.37 8.12 5.54
N ASP A 264 17.18 7.69 6.78
CA ASP A 264 17.98 6.64 7.44
C ASP A 264 17.13 5.67 8.27
N CYS A 265 15.81 5.68 8.08
CA CYS A 265 14.87 4.87 8.84
C CYS A 265 14.53 3.55 8.13
N GLU A 266 14.60 2.43 8.86
CA GLU A 266 14.03 1.14 8.44
C GLU A 266 12.56 1.06 8.87
N LEU A 267 11.66 0.74 7.94
CA LEU A 267 10.24 0.57 8.19
C LEU A 267 9.87 -0.91 8.37
N ASP A 268 8.89 -1.16 9.22
CA ASP A 268 8.38 -2.51 9.54
C ASP A 268 7.28 -3.00 8.59
N PHE A 269 6.87 -2.17 7.62
CA PHE A 269 5.80 -2.42 6.66
C PHE A 269 6.27 -2.24 5.22
N TRP A 270 5.50 -2.75 4.27
CA TRP A 270 5.83 -2.70 2.84
C TRP A 270 5.09 -1.52 2.20
N THR A 271 5.66 -0.94 1.13
CA THR A 271 5.10 0.20 0.38
C THR A 271 5.41 0.03 -1.11
N GLU A 272 4.90 0.92 -1.97
CA GLU A 272 5.19 0.91 -3.42
C GLU A 272 6.60 1.44 -3.80
N ALA A 273 7.39 1.95 -2.86
CA ALA A 273 8.74 2.49 -3.12
C ALA A 273 9.70 1.54 -3.86
N PRO A 274 9.72 0.22 -3.61
CA PRO A 274 10.50 -0.75 -4.38
C PRO A 274 10.17 -0.77 -5.89
N LEU A 275 8.95 -0.40 -6.29
CA LEU A 275 8.56 -0.34 -7.70
C LEU A 275 9.32 0.78 -8.42
N PHE A 276 9.39 1.96 -7.80
CA PHE A 276 10.21 3.08 -8.28
C PHE A 276 11.69 2.72 -8.28
N GLN A 277 12.18 2.08 -7.21
CA GLN A 277 13.57 1.61 -7.15
C GLN A 277 13.91 0.66 -8.30
N SER A 278 13.01 -0.29 -8.59
CA SER A 278 13.18 -1.26 -9.68
C SER A 278 13.19 -0.60 -11.07
N ALA A 279 12.52 0.56 -11.21
CA ALA A 279 12.57 1.39 -12.41
C ALA A 279 13.80 2.31 -12.47
N GLY A 280 14.74 2.19 -11.52
CA GLY A 280 15.97 3.00 -11.47
C GLY A 280 15.78 4.40 -10.88
N ILE A 281 14.67 4.64 -10.16
CA ILE A 281 14.34 5.91 -9.51
C ILE A 281 14.74 5.82 -8.04
N ASN A 282 15.46 6.83 -7.51
CA ASN A 282 15.86 6.86 -6.11
C ASN A 282 14.63 7.10 -5.22
N ALA A 283 14.16 6.07 -4.50
CA ALA A 283 12.90 6.14 -3.77
C ALA A 283 13.10 6.18 -2.25
N VAL A 284 12.31 7.00 -1.58
CA VAL A 284 12.14 7.02 -0.12
C VAL A 284 10.66 7.04 0.23
N VAL A 285 10.35 6.75 1.48
CA VAL A 285 9.00 6.72 2.01
C VAL A 285 8.85 7.84 3.05
N PHE A 286 7.79 8.63 2.98
CA PHE A 286 7.56 9.72 3.93
C PHE A 286 6.10 10.16 4.00
N GLY A 287 5.57 10.33 5.21
CA GLY A 287 4.26 10.95 5.39
C GLY A 287 3.87 11.17 6.84
N ALA A 288 2.79 11.94 7.00
CA ALA A 288 2.09 12.13 8.26
C ALA A 288 1.27 10.88 8.60
N GLY A 289 0.98 10.70 9.89
CA GLY A 289 0.31 9.51 10.42
C GLY A 289 1.29 8.50 11.00
N ASN A 290 0.76 7.51 11.69
CA ASN A 290 1.55 6.40 12.23
C ASN A 290 0.95 5.08 11.74
N ILE A 291 1.78 4.19 11.20
CA ILE A 291 1.34 2.87 10.70
C ILE A 291 0.57 2.06 11.76
N ARG A 292 0.80 2.29 13.06
CA ARG A 292 0.04 1.62 14.12
C ARG A 292 -1.43 2.03 14.16
N GLN A 293 -1.81 3.11 13.50
CA GLN A 293 -3.17 3.60 13.39
C GLN A 293 -3.83 3.25 12.05
N ALA A 294 -3.05 2.96 11.01
CA ALA A 294 -3.56 2.45 9.75
C ALA A 294 -4.32 1.13 9.94
N HIS A 295 -5.34 0.91 9.12
CA HIS A 295 -6.16 -0.32 9.05
C HIS A 295 -6.89 -0.68 10.36
N LYS A 296 -7.15 0.31 11.22
CA LYS A 296 -7.90 0.14 12.46
C LYS A 296 -9.18 0.95 12.47
N ILE A 297 -10.12 0.51 13.32
CA ILE A 297 -11.26 1.34 13.70
C ILE A 297 -10.76 2.68 14.25
N ASN A 298 -11.53 3.74 13.97
CA ASN A 298 -11.25 5.09 14.44
C ASN A 298 -9.84 5.56 14.03
N GLU A 299 -9.44 5.24 12.79
CA GLU A 299 -8.22 5.76 12.17
C GLU A 299 -8.15 7.28 12.32
N TYR A 300 -6.97 7.78 12.68
CA TYR A 300 -6.71 9.21 12.81
C TYR A 300 -5.30 9.60 12.39
N VAL A 301 -5.14 10.89 12.10
CA VAL A 301 -3.86 11.59 11.99
C VAL A 301 -3.83 12.79 12.92
N GLU A 302 -2.68 13.07 13.52
CA GLU A 302 -2.45 14.27 14.32
C GLU A 302 -2.41 15.51 13.39
N ILE A 303 -3.19 16.55 13.70
CA ILE A 303 -3.23 17.78 12.88
C ILE A 303 -1.83 18.38 12.75
N GLN A 304 -1.08 18.37 13.86
CA GLN A 304 0.28 18.87 13.90
C GLN A 304 1.22 18.13 12.92
N GLN A 305 1.02 16.82 12.72
CA GLN A 305 1.82 16.06 11.75
C GLN A 305 1.51 16.49 10.31
N LEU A 306 0.25 16.78 9.97
CA LEU A 306 -0.11 17.31 8.65
C LEU A 306 0.54 18.68 8.42
N ASP A 307 0.50 19.57 9.42
CA ASP A 307 1.06 20.92 9.31
C ASP A 307 2.60 20.90 9.18
N ASP A 308 3.27 20.04 9.94
CA ASP A 308 4.74 19.94 9.89
C ASP A 308 5.21 19.17 8.65
N GLY A 309 4.50 18.12 8.26
CA GLY A 309 4.75 17.42 7.01
C GLY A 309 4.56 18.32 5.79
N GLN A 310 3.55 19.19 5.79
CA GLN A 310 3.35 20.19 4.74
C GLN A 310 4.60 21.08 4.58
N LYS A 311 5.14 21.63 5.68
CA LYS A 311 6.34 22.48 5.66
C LYS A 311 7.58 21.73 5.16
N ILE A 312 7.71 20.44 5.48
CA ILE A 312 8.80 19.60 4.99
C ILE A 312 8.69 19.43 3.47
N ILE A 313 7.50 19.11 2.95
CA ILE A 313 7.27 19.00 1.51
C ILE A 313 7.50 20.35 0.80
N GLU A 314 7.03 21.46 1.36
CA GLU A 314 7.29 22.80 0.82
C GLU A 314 8.79 23.09 0.69
N LYS A 315 9.57 22.72 1.71
CA LYS A 315 11.03 22.87 1.70
C LYS A 315 11.67 22.02 0.60
N ILE A 316 11.27 20.77 0.46
CA ILE A 316 11.77 19.85 -0.59
C ILE A 316 11.48 20.42 -1.98
N ILE A 317 10.25 20.90 -2.21
CA ILE A 317 9.86 21.56 -3.46
C ILE A 317 10.74 22.80 -3.72
N GLY A 318 11.11 23.55 -2.68
CA GLY A 318 11.92 24.76 -2.79
C GLY A 318 13.41 24.54 -3.04
N GLU A 319 13.95 23.36 -2.68
CA GLU A 319 15.38 23.02 -2.78
C GLU A 319 15.82 22.59 -4.18
N GLU A 320 14.90 22.26 -5.10
CA GLU A 320 15.23 21.88 -6.50
C GLU A 320 15.55 23.08 -7.43
N LYS A 321 15.81 24.28 -6.90
CA LYS A 321 16.13 25.50 -7.67
C LYS A 321 17.57 25.60 -8.17
#